data_AF-A0A9X5BI07-F1
#
_entry.id   AF-A0A9X5BI07-F1
#
_cell.length_a   1.000
_cell.length_b   1.000
_cell.length_c   1.000
_cell.angle_alpha   90.00
_cell.angle_beta   90.00
_cell.angle_gamma   90.00
#
_symmetry.space_group_name_H-M   'P 1'
#
loop_
_entity.id
_entity.type
_entity.pdbx_description
1 polymer ?
#
loop_
_entity_poly.entity_id
_entity_poly.type
_entity_poly.pdbx_seq_one_letter_code
_entity_poly.pdbx_strand_id
1 'polypeptide(L)'
;MDVIYRTLPNLKTEHQNIISVNYKLSDLHNWMNNQEELNQYLQGLLDGANTNILAINALIELYNGVTIESKDKKNHIVKGVGILYDALPEESKQNVCEDLLNRKKFYEDACLKIMDSFNQAVEVKGDVGV
;
A
#
# COMPACT_ATOMS: atom_id res chain seq x y z
N MET A 1 -11.16 40.87 -34.30
CA MET A 1 -10.63 40.03 -33.21
C MET A 1 -11.52 38.81 -33.11
N ASP A 2 -10.93 37.63 -33.25
CA ASP A 2 -11.65 36.35 -33.15
C ASP A 2 -12.47 36.27 -31.85
N VAL A 3 -13.59 35.54 -31.88
CA VAL A 3 -14.41 35.34 -30.69
C VAL A 3 -13.61 34.65 -29.59
N ILE A 4 -12.68 33.75 -29.94
CA ILE A 4 -11.82 33.07 -28.97
C ILE A 4 -10.93 34.03 -28.16
N TYR A 5 -10.30 35.00 -28.82
CA TYR A 5 -9.39 35.94 -28.16
C TYR A 5 -10.12 36.87 -27.19
N ARG A 6 -11.42 37.10 -27.41
CA ARG A 6 -12.27 37.87 -26.50
C ARG A 6 -12.82 37.03 -25.35
N THR A 7 -13.02 35.73 -25.56
CA THR A 7 -13.64 34.85 -24.57
C THR A 7 -12.63 34.28 -23.57
N LEU A 8 -11.43 33.89 -24.03
CA LEU A 8 -10.37 33.31 -23.19
C LEU A 8 -10.06 34.14 -21.93
N PRO A 9 -9.82 35.47 -22.01
CA PRO A 9 -9.52 36.29 -20.84
C PRO A 9 -10.67 36.38 -19.82
N ASN A 10 -11.90 36.08 -20.24
CA ASN A 10 -13.09 36.15 -19.37
C ASN A 10 -13.36 34.84 -18.61
N LEU A 11 -12.61 33.78 -18.89
CA LEU A 11 -12.73 32.51 -18.16
C LEU A 11 -12.12 32.63 -16.75
N LYS A 12 -12.43 31.70 -15.84
CA LYS A 12 -11.71 31.59 -14.57
C LYS A 12 -10.23 31.32 -14.81
N THR A 13 -9.35 31.92 -14.02
CA THR A 13 -7.88 31.79 -14.16
C THR A 13 -7.41 30.32 -14.19
N GLU A 14 -8.00 29.46 -13.36
CA GLU A 14 -7.70 28.03 -13.36
C GLU A 14 -8.00 27.36 -14.71
N HIS A 15 -9.15 27.68 -15.32
CA HIS A 15 -9.49 27.16 -16.64
C HIS A 15 -8.59 27.73 -17.73
N GLN A 16 -8.22 29.02 -17.63
CA GLN A 16 -7.27 29.61 -18.57
C GLN A 16 -5.92 28.89 -18.53
N ASN A 17 -5.42 28.56 -17.33
CA ASN A 17 -4.17 27.83 -17.15
C ASN A 17 -4.25 26.40 -17.70
N ILE A 18 -5.33 25.68 -17.41
CA ILE A 18 -5.52 24.33 -17.95
C ILE A 18 -5.57 24.38 -19.48
N ILE A 19 -6.29 25.35 -20.06
CA ILE A 19 -6.41 25.47 -21.50
C ILE A 19 -5.06 25.82 -22.13
N SER A 20 -4.31 26.78 -21.58
CA SER A 20 -3.03 27.23 -22.15
C SER A 20 -1.93 26.18 -22.07
N VAL A 21 -1.95 25.31 -21.05
CA VAL A 21 -0.96 24.23 -20.90
C VAL A 21 -1.25 23.06 -21.82
N ASN A 22 -2.52 22.76 -22.08
CA ASN A 22 -2.91 21.53 -22.77
C ASN A 22 -3.28 21.73 -24.26
N TYR A 23 -3.53 22.97 -24.69
CA TYR A 23 -4.07 23.22 -26.02
C TYR A 23 -3.38 24.38 -26.74
N LYS A 24 -3.10 24.19 -28.03
CA LYS A 24 -2.66 25.28 -28.89
C LYS A 24 -3.85 26.15 -29.25
N LEU A 25 -3.59 27.45 -29.36
CA LEU A 25 -4.62 28.43 -29.71
C LEU A 25 -5.20 28.23 -31.12
N SER A 26 -4.39 27.71 -32.05
CA SER A 26 -4.84 27.30 -33.39
C SER A 26 -5.91 26.21 -33.34
N ASP A 27 -5.72 25.23 -32.47
CA ASP A 27 -6.58 24.03 -32.40
C ASP A 27 -7.90 24.41 -31.74
N LEU A 28 -7.84 25.24 -30.69
CA LEU A 28 -9.01 25.85 -30.08
C LEU A 28 -9.80 26.68 -31.10
N HIS A 29 -9.10 27.52 -31.89
CA HIS A 29 -9.72 28.32 -32.94
C HIS A 29 -10.42 27.46 -33.99
N ASN A 30 -9.78 26.39 -34.45
CA ASN A 30 -10.38 25.44 -35.37
C ASN A 30 -11.65 24.79 -34.76
N TRP A 31 -11.56 24.29 -33.52
CA TRP A 31 -12.69 23.64 -32.86
C TRP A 31 -13.87 24.55 -32.55
N MET A 32 -13.66 25.82 -32.22
CA MET A 32 -14.78 26.75 -32.03
C MET A 32 -15.52 27.08 -33.32
N ASN A 33 -14.90 26.82 -34.47
CA ASN A 33 -15.54 26.94 -35.79
C ASN A 33 -16.07 25.60 -36.32
N ASN A 34 -15.65 24.46 -35.74
CA ASN A 34 -16.03 23.11 -36.15
C ASN A 34 -16.60 22.32 -34.96
N GLN A 35 -17.89 22.51 -34.69
CA GLN A 35 -18.57 21.89 -33.54
C GLN A 35 -18.52 20.35 -33.55
N GLU A 36 -18.57 19.72 -34.73
CA GLU A 36 -18.52 18.26 -34.85
C GLU A 36 -17.16 17.71 -34.41
N GLU A 37 -16.06 18.32 -34.86
CA GLU A 37 -14.69 17.95 -34.45
C GLU A 37 -14.50 18.14 -32.94
N LEU A 38 -15.01 19.23 -32.38
CA LEU A 38 -14.98 19.47 -30.93
C LEU A 38 -15.72 18.36 -30.17
N ASN A 39 -16.92 17.99 -30.62
CA ASN A 39 -17.70 16.93 -29.96
C ASN A 39 -17.00 15.58 -30.01
N GLN A 40 -16.40 15.21 -31.15
CA GLN A 40 -15.61 13.98 -31.28
C GLN A 40 -14.40 13.99 -30.34
N TYR A 41 -13.70 15.12 -30.23
CA TYR A 41 -12.58 15.27 -29.31
C TYR A 41 -13.00 15.13 -27.84
N LEU A 42 -14.09 15.80 -27.43
CA LEU A 42 -14.64 15.69 -26.08
C LEU A 42 -15.09 14.26 -25.75
N GLN A 43 -15.69 13.55 -26.71
CA GLN A 43 -16.06 12.15 -26.54
C GLN A 43 -14.81 11.27 -26.32
N GLY A 44 -13.74 11.49 -27.08
CA GLY A 44 -12.48 10.76 -26.89
C GLY A 44 -11.87 10.97 -25.50
N LEU A 45 -11.95 12.19 -24.94
CA LEU A 45 -11.53 12.45 -23.56
C LEU A 45 -12.38 11.68 -22.55
N LEU A 46 -13.70 11.64 -22.75
CA LEU A 46 -14.62 10.92 -21.88
C LEU A 46 -14.37 9.40 -21.92
N ASP A 47 -14.17 8.84 -23.12
CA ASP A 47 -13.90 7.42 -23.31
C ASP A 47 -12.57 7.01 -22.67
N GLY A 48 -11.54 7.86 -22.82
CA GLY A 48 -10.25 7.68 -22.15
C GLY A 48 -10.37 7.73 -20.62
N ALA A 49 -11.12 8.69 -20.08
CA ALA A 49 -11.38 8.78 -18.64
C ALA A 49 -12.13 7.54 -18.12
N ASN A 50 -13.16 7.09 -18.82
CA ASN A 50 -13.92 5.89 -18.46
C ASN A 50 -13.05 4.63 -18.47
N THR A 51 -12.21 4.47 -19.50
CA THR A 51 -11.26 3.35 -19.61
C THR A 51 -10.30 3.34 -18.41
N ASN A 52 -9.75 4.49 -18.05
CA ASN A 52 -8.85 4.61 -16.89
C ASN A 52 -9.57 4.29 -15.57
N ILE A 53 -10.81 4.75 -15.38
CA ILE A 53 -11.60 4.43 -14.18
C ILE A 53 -11.85 2.91 -14.08
N LEU A 54 -12.21 2.25 -15.19
CA LEU A 54 -12.41 0.80 -15.22
C LEU A 54 -11.12 0.05 -14.89
N ALA A 55 -9.99 0.49 -15.44
CA ALA A 55 -8.68 -0.10 -15.13
C ALA A 55 -8.32 0.04 -13.65
N ILE A 56 -8.56 1.22 -13.06
CA ILE A 56 -8.34 1.47 -11.63
C ILE A 56 -9.19 0.53 -10.78
N ASN A 57 -10.48 0.37 -11.11
CA ASN A 57 -11.37 -0.53 -10.37
C ASN A 57 -10.90 -1.98 -10.45
N ALA A 58 -10.50 -2.45 -11.64
CA ALA A 58 -9.96 -3.80 -11.82
C ALA A 58 -8.67 -4.03 -11.01
N LEU A 59 -7.79 -3.03 -10.93
CA LEU A 59 -6.57 -3.11 -10.12
C LEU A 59 -6.87 -3.14 -8.61
N ILE A 60 -7.87 -2.37 -8.15
CA ILE A 60 -8.33 -2.40 -6.76
C ILE A 60 -8.89 -3.80 -6.42
N GLU A 61 -9.72 -4.36 -7.30
CA GLU A 61 -10.27 -5.70 -7.12
C GLU A 61 -9.17 -6.77 -7.05
N LEU A 62 -8.21 -6.71 -7.98
CA LEU A 62 -7.04 -7.60 -7.98
C LEU A 62 -6.23 -7.48 -6.69
N TYR A 63 -5.93 -6.25 -6.25
CA TYR A 63 -5.16 -6.01 -5.03
C TYR A 63 -5.88 -6.57 -3.80
N ASN A 64 -7.20 -6.38 -3.72
CA ASN A 64 -8.02 -6.94 -2.64
C ASN A 64 -8.00 -8.47 -2.66
N GLY A 65 -8.17 -9.09 -3.84
CA GLY A 65 -8.08 -10.54 -4.01
C GLY A 65 -6.73 -11.10 -3.56
N VAL A 66 -5.62 -10.52 -4.03
CA VAL A 66 -4.25 -10.91 -3.62
C VAL A 66 -4.07 -10.77 -2.10
N THR A 67 -4.62 -9.71 -1.50
CA THR A 67 -4.53 -9.48 -0.05
C THR A 67 -5.31 -10.53 0.74
N ILE A 68 -6.47 -10.96 0.24
CA ILE A 68 -7.26 -12.03 0.88
C ILE A 68 -6.54 -13.37 0.76
N GLU A 69 -6.11 -13.77 -0.45
CA GLU A 69 -5.41 -15.05 -0.66
C GLU A 69 -4.09 -15.14 0.09
N SER A 70 -3.33 -14.04 0.19
CA SER A 70 -2.07 -14.01 0.94
C SER A 70 -2.28 -14.20 2.45
N LYS A 71 -3.38 -13.65 3.01
CA LYS A 71 -3.80 -13.93 4.38
C LYS A 71 -4.26 -15.38 4.52
N ASP A 72 -4.97 -15.91 3.53
CA ASP A 72 -5.46 -17.29 3.57
C ASP A 72 -4.30 -18.30 3.49
N LYS A 73 -3.23 -18.04 2.72
CA LYS A 73 -1.99 -18.83 2.77
C LYS A 73 -1.37 -18.90 4.16
N LYS A 74 -1.34 -17.78 4.89
CA LYS A 74 -0.85 -17.75 6.29
C LYS A 74 -1.77 -18.57 7.20
N ASN A 75 -3.09 -18.49 7.00
CA ASN A 75 -4.06 -19.33 7.69
C ASN A 75 -3.96 -20.81 7.33
N HIS A 76 -3.65 -21.17 6.08
CA HIS A 76 -3.48 -22.56 5.64
C HIS A 76 -2.27 -23.22 6.31
N ILE A 77 -1.17 -22.50 6.48
CA ILE A 77 -0.01 -23.02 7.22
C ILE A 77 -0.38 -23.25 8.68
N VAL A 78 -1.01 -22.28 9.35
CA VAL A 78 -1.46 -22.41 10.75
C VAL A 78 -2.47 -23.56 10.89
N LYS A 79 -3.43 -23.67 9.98
CA LYS A 79 -4.42 -24.74 9.94
C LYS A 79 -3.77 -26.11 9.69
N GLY A 80 -2.80 -26.19 8.79
CA GLY A 80 -2.05 -27.40 8.51
C GLY A 80 -1.22 -27.87 9.71
N VAL A 81 -0.53 -26.94 10.39
CA VAL A 81 0.19 -27.22 11.65
C VAL A 81 -0.78 -27.65 12.75
N GLY A 82 -1.95 -27.01 12.85
CA GLY A 82 -3.00 -27.38 13.79
C GLY A 82 -3.51 -28.81 13.58
N ILE A 83 -3.83 -29.17 12.33
CA ILE A 83 -4.26 -30.54 11.99
C ILE A 83 -3.16 -31.56 12.32
N LEU A 84 -1.89 -31.26 11.99
CA LEU A 84 -0.76 -32.12 12.31
C LEU A 84 -0.58 -32.31 13.82
N TYR A 85 -0.67 -31.23 14.58
CA TYR A 85 -0.61 -31.27 16.05
C TYR A 85 -1.78 -32.07 16.62
N ASP A 86 -3.01 -31.83 16.16
CA ASP A 86 -4.22 -32.51 16.64
C ASP A 86 -4.20 -34.01 16.35
N ALA A 87 -3.56 -34.44 15.26
CA ALA A 87 -3.38 -35.84 14.89
C ALA A 87 -2.33 -36.59 15.73
N LEU A 88 -1.53 -35.89 16.55
CA LEU A 88 -0.57 -36.54 17.44
C LEU A 88 -1.27 -37.24 18.62
N PRO A 89 -0.70 -38.34 19.14
CA PRO A 89 -1.10 -38.88 20.44
C PRO A 89 -0.91 -37.85 21.56
N GLU A 90 -1.74 -37.89 22.62
CA GLU A 90 -1.71 -36.85 23.67
C GLU A 90 -0.37 -36.73 24.39
N GLU A 91 0.33 -37.83 24.62
CA GLU A 91 1.69 -37.83 25.19
C GLU A 91 2.67 -37.06 24.29
N SER A 92 2.54 -37.20 22.97
CA SER A 92 3.36 -36.46 22.00
C SER A 92 2.99 -34.98 21.94
N LYS A 93 1.71 -34.62 22.10
CA LYS A 93 1.28 -33.22 22.19
C LYS A 93 1.83 -32.55 23.45
N GLN A 94 1.79 -33.23 24.60
CA GLN A 94 2.37 -32.74 25.84
C GLN A 94 3.87 -32.49 25.71
N ASN A 95 4.62 -33.43 25.14
CA ASN A 95 6.06 -33.26 24.91
C ASN A 95 6.38 -32.07 23.99
N VAL A 96 5.62 -31.88 22.92
CA VAL A 96 5.77 -30.71 22.03
C VAL A 96 5.49 -29.40 22.80
N CYS A 97 4.47 -29.39 23.65
CA CYS A 97 4.12 -28.21 24.45
C CYS A 97 5.22 -27.88 25.47
N GLU A 98 5.73 -28.89 26.18
CA GLU A 98 6.82 -28.74 27.15
C GLU A 98 8.12 -28.26 26.47
N ASP A 99 8.48 -28.82 25.32
CA ASP A 99 9.67 -28.39 24.57
C ASP A 99 9.58 -26.92 24.13
N LEU A 100 8.39 -26.47 23.70
CA LEU A 100 8.16 -25.07 23.32
C LEU A 100 8.25 -24.13 24.53
N LEU A 101 7.69 -24.53 25.67
CA LEU A 101 7.76 -23.76 26.92
C LEU A 101 9.20 -23.69 27.46
N ASN A 102 9.95 -24.78 27.39
CA ASN A 102 11.35 -24.84 27.81
C ASN A 102 12.23 -23.95 26.94
N ARG A 103 12.00 -23.90 25.63
CA ARG A 103 12.69 -22.95 24.74
C ARG A 103 12.40 -21.50 25.10
N LYS A 104 11.14 -21.15 25.38
CA LYS A 104 10.79 -19.79 25.83
C LYS A 104 11.55 -19.41 27.10
N LYS A 105 11.55 -20.29 28.10
CA LYS A 105 12.26 -20.07 29.37
C LYS A 105 13.78 -19.90 29.17
N PHE A 106 14.38 -20.69 28.28
CA PHE A 106 15.79 -20.55 27.91
C PHE A 106 16.10 -19.14 27.36
N TYR A 107 15.24 -18.58 26.50
CA TYR A 107 15.45 -17.23 25.96
C TYR A 107 15.24 -16.14 27.02
N GLU A 108 14.26 -16.28 27.90
CA GLU A 108 14.04 -15.35 29.02
C GLU A 108 15.24 -15.35 29.99
N ASP A 109 15.74 -16.53 30.37
CA ASP A 109 16.91 -16.69 31.24
C ASP A 109 18.19 -16.14 30.59
N ALA A 110 18.35 -16.31 29.27
CA ALA A 110 19.47 -15.75 28.52
C ALA A 110 19.45 -14.22 28.53
N CYS A 111 18.28 -13.61 28.29
CA CYS A 111 18.12 -12.15 28.36
C CYS A 111 18.41 -11.59 29.75
N LEU A 112 17.95 -12.25 30.82
CA LEU A 112 18.25 -11.86 32.21
C LEU A 112 19.75 -11.93 32.50
N LYS A 113 20.43 -13.01 32.12
CA LYS A 113 21.88 -13.14 32.31
C LYS A 113 22.69 -12.09 31.54
N ILE A 114 22.26 -11.73 30.34
CA ILE A 114 22.88 -10.67 29.54
C ILE A 114 22.72 -9.33 30.27
N MET A 115 21.51 -8.99 30.73
CA MET A 115 21.25 -7.75 31.47
C MET A 115 22.02 -7.69 32.80
N ASP A 116 22.07 -8.78 33.56
CA ASP A 116 22.85 -8.86 34.80
C ASP A 116 24.35 -8.65 34.55
N SER A 117 24.88 -9.22 33.46
CA SER A 117 26.30 -9.04 33.09
C SER A 117 26.60 -7.58 32.75
N PHE A 118 25.68 -6.87 32.10
CA PHE A 118 25.82 -5.43 31.85
C PHE A 118 25.71 -4.60 33.13
N ASN A 119 24.79 -4.92 34.04
CA ASN A 119 24.63 -4.22 35.32
C ASN A 119 25.88 -4.38 36.20
N GLN A 120 26.44 -5.59 36.29
CA GLN A 120 27.69 -5.84 37.02
C GLN A 120 28.88 -5.10 36.40
N ALA A 121 28.94 -4.98 35.07
CA ALA A 121 29.97 -4.20 34.39
C ALA A 121 29.86 -2.67 34.64
N VAL A 122 28.67 -2.16 34.95
CA VAL A 122 28.43 -0.77 35.34
C VAL A 122 28.81 -0.53 36.81
N GLU A 123 28.52 -1.46 37.72
CA GLU A 123 28.92 -1.36 39.13
C GLU A 123 30.44 -1.31 39.33
N VAL A 124 31.21 -2.07 38.54
CA VAL A 124 32.69 -2.07 38.60
C VAL A 124 33.30 -0.73 38.16
N LYS A 125 32.60 0.10 37.38
CA LYS A 125 33.06 1.46 37.03
C LYS A 125 32.71 2.52 38.08
N GLY A 126 31.80 2.24 39.02
CA GLY A 126 31.44 3.16 40.09
C GLY A 126 32.40 3.15 41.28
N ASP A 127 33.17 2.07 41.45
CA ASP A 127 34.11 1.90 42.57
C ASP A 127 35.56 2.32 42.23
N VAL A 128 35.81 2.73 40.98
CA VAL A 128 37.06 3.41 40.57
C VAL A 128 36.80 4.91 40.52
N GLY A 129 36.39 5.45 41.66
CA GLY A 129 36.01 6.84 41.85
C GLY A 129 36.35 7.34 43.25
N VAL A 130 37.58 7.08 43.72
CA VAL A 130 38.27 7.84 44.78
C VAL A 130 39.75 7.95 44.42
#